data_AF-A0A1F6RIY6-F1
#
_entry.id   AF-A0A1F6RIY6-F1
#
_cell.length_a   1.000
_cell.length_b   1.000
_cell.length_c   1.000
_cell.angle_alpha   90.00
_cell.angle_beta   90.00
_cell.angle_gamma   90.00
#
_symmetry.space_group_name_H-M   'P 1'
#
loop_
_entity.id
_entity.type
_entity.pdbx_description
1 polymer ?
#
loop_
_entity_poly.entity_id
_entity_poly.type
_entity_poly.pdbx_seq_one_letter_code
_entity_poly.pdbx_strand_id
1 'polypeptide(L)'
;MQPTEDDLKRWQEIAQRRNAILPAQFEFLSKKDISLKCGNCKSFFTRPMIVGQNDPVFVCPSCQSRNYIPIDWNLIRWKRH
;
A
#
# COMPACT_ATOMS: atom_id res chain seq x y z
N MET A 1 -6.32 -13.38 -1.01
CA MET A 1 -7.73 -12.96 -0.87
C MET A 1 -7.88 -11.63 -1.57
N GLN A 2 -8.93 -11.45 -2.35
CA GLN A 2 -9.32 -10.12 -2.83
C GLN A 2 -10.02 -9.38 -1.68
N PRO A 3 -9.85 -8.05 -1.55
CA PRO A 3 -10.51 -7.28 -0.49
C PRO A 3 -12.02 -7.25 -0.66
N THR A 4 -12.76 -7.22 0.44
CA THR A 4 -14.21 -7.03 0.45
C THR A 4 -14.57 -5.54 0.23
N GLU A 5 -15.85 -5.24 -0.03
CA GLU A 5 -16.32 -3.85 -0.13
C GLU A 5 -16.13 -3.08 1.18
N ASP A 6 -16.35 -3.74 2.32
CA ASP A 6 -16.12 -3.16 3.65
C ASP A 6 -14.64 -2.87 3.89
N ASP A 7 -13.74 -3.76 3.45
CA ASP A 7 -12.29 -3.51 3.50
C ASP A 7 -11.92 -2.27 2.68
N LEU A 8 -12.43 -2.18 1.44
CA LEU A 8 -12.17 -1.03 0.55
C LEU A 8 -12.67 0.27 1.16
N LYS A 9 -13.89 0.28 1.74
CA LYS A 9 -14.46 1.44 2.40
C LYS A 9 -13.61 1.87 3.60
N ARG A 10 -13.25 0.93 4.47
CA ARG A 10 -12.39 1.18 5.64
C ARG A 10 -11.05 1.76 5.22
N TRP A 11 -10.40 1.18 4.21
CA TRP A 11 -9.11 1.65 3.74
C TRP A 11 -9.20 3.05 3.12
N GLN A 12 -10.28 3.34 2.40
CA GLN A 12 -10.52 4.66 1.82
C GLN A 12 -10.69 5.72 2.92
N GLU A 13 -11.42 5.42 4.00
CA GLU A 13 -11.56 6.32 5.15
C GLU A 13 -10.21 6.59 5.84
N ILE A 14 -9.37 5.56 6.01
CA ILE A 14 -8.04 5.73 6.61
C ILE A 14 -7.14 6.56 5.70
N ALA A 15 -7.15 6.30 4.39
CA ALA A 15 -6.38 7.06 3.42
C ALA A 15 -6.74 8.56 3.47
N GLN A 16 -8.03 8.88 3.50
CA GLN A 16 -8.51 10.26 3.63
C GLN A 16 -8.03 10.92 4.93
N ARG A 17 -8.14 10.24 6.08
CA ARG A 17 -7.64 10.76 7.37
C ARG A 17 -6.14 11.03 7.37
N ARG A 18 -5.37 10.33 6.52
CA ARG A 18 -3.91 10.48 6.40
C ARG A 18 -3.49 11.43 5.27
N ASN A 19 -4.43 12.14 4.68
CA ASN A 19 -4.24 12.98 3.49
C ASN A 19 -3.49 12.19 2.39
N ALA A 20 -4.02 11.01 2.07
CA ALA A 20 -3.47 10.07 1.12
C ALA A 20 -4.60 9.44 0.28
N ILE A 21 -4.23 8.72 -0.76
CA ILE A 21 -5.15 7.99 -1.65
C ILE A 21 -4.83 6.50 -1.60
N LEU A 22 -5.83 5.66 -1.88
CA LEU A 22 -5.55 4.26 -2.15
C LEU A 22 -4.75 4.13 -3.46
N PRO A 23 -3.71 3.29 -3.51
CA PRO A 23 -3.06 2.95 -4.77
C PRO A 23 -4.08 2.31 -5.70
N ALA A 24 -3.87 2.46 -7.00
CA ALA A 24 -4.68 1.74 -7.98
C ALA A 24 -4.42 0.22 -7.91
N GLN A 25 -3.20 -0.16 -7.52
CA GLN A 25 -2.75 -1.54 -7.35
C GLN A 25 -1.47 -1.53 -6.51
N PHE A 26 -1.21 -2.59 -5.76
CA PHE A 26 0.12 -2.86 -5.20
C PHE A 26 0.39 -4.36 -5.14
N GLU A 27 1.66 -4.73 -5.15
CA GLU A 27 2.13 -6.12 -5.12
C GLU A 27 3.47 -6.22 -4.38
N PHE A 28 3.63 -7.25 -3.56
CA PHE A 28 4.92 -7.55 -2.95
C PHE A 28 5.81 -8.26 -3.97
N LEU A 29 6.89 -7.61 -4.41
CA LEU A 29 7.88 -8.24 -5.30
C LEU A 29 8.83 -9.15 -4.53
N SER A 30 9.09 -8.82 -3.26
CA SER A 30 9.97 -9.57 -2.38
C SER A 30 9.56 -9.37 -0.92
N LYS A 31 10.31 -9.95 0.03
CA LYS A 31 10.13 -9.63 1.47
C LYS A 31 10.50 -8.18 1.81
N LYS A 32 11.20 -7.49 0.90
CA LYS A 32 11.80 -6.18 1.11
C LYS A 32 11.22 -5.12 0.19
N ASP A 33 10.50 -5.48 -0.86
CA ASP A 33 10.08 -4.55 -1.90
C ASP A 33 8.60 -4.69 -2.24
N ILE A 34 7.95 -3.55 -2.40
CA ILE A 34 6.58 -3.43 -2.86
C ILE A 34 6.55 -2.60 -4.15
N SER A 35 5.87 -3.12 -5.17
CA SER A 35 5.51 -2.39 -6.38
C SER A 35 4.14 -1.75 -6.19
N LEU A 36 4.01 -0.49 -6.59
CA LEU A 36 2.78 0.27 -6.47
C LEU A 36 2.42 0.90 -7.81
N LYS A 37 1.13 0.89 -8.13
CA LYS A 37 0.53 1.76 -9.15
C LYS A 37 -0.13 2.93 -8.46
N CYS A 38 0.39 4.13 -8.71
CA CYS A 38 -0.11 5.37 -8.11
C CYS A 38 -1.63 5.51 -8.30
N GLY A 39 -2.37 5.81 -7.23
CA GLY A 39 -3.81 6.05 -7.28
C GLY A 39 -4.19 7.26 -8.16
N ASN A 40 -3.32 8.28 -8.21
CA ASN A 40 -3.53 9.52 -8.97
C ASN A 40 -3.06 9.39 -10.43
N CYS A 41 -1.75 9.46 -10.69
CA CYS A 41 -1.20 9.50 -12.06
C CYS A 41 -1.00 8.12 -12.71
N LYS A 42 -1.37 7.03 -12.03
CA LYS A 42 -1.27 5.64 -12.53
C LYS A 42 0.14 5.15 -12.90
N SER A 43 1.20 5.90 -12.59
CA SER A 43 2.58 5.45 -12.80
C SER A 43 2.97 4.35 -11.81
N PHE A 44 3.83 3.44 -12.25
CA PHE A 44 4.39 2.39 -11.42
C PHE A 44 5.66 2.88 -10.71
N PHE A 45 5.83 2.49 -9.45
CA PHE A 45 7.05 2.75 -8.69
C PHE A 45 7.25 1.70 -7.59
N THR A 46 8.51 1.46 -7.26
CA THR A 46 8.90 0.50 -6.21
C THR A 46 9.40 1.24 -4.98
N ARG A 47 9.07 0.70 -3.80
CA ARG A 47 9.58 1.19 -2.53
C ARG A 47 10.03 0.03 -1.64
N PRO A 48 11.07 0.25 -0.82
CA PRO A 48 11.37 -0.66 0.26
C PRO A 48 10.19 -0.76 1.22
N MET A 49 9.86 -1.98 1.59
CA MET A 49 8.97 -2.32 2.69
C MET A 49 9.55 -1.80 4.01
N ILE A 50 8.70 -1.21 4.84
CA ILE A 50 9.08 -0.80 6.18
C ILE A 50 8.62 -1.90 7.14
N VAL A 51 9.57 -2.74 7.55
CA VAL A 51 9.30 -3.91 8.41
C VAL A 51 8.67 -3.47 9.73
N GLY A 52 7.57 -4.11 10.10
CA GLY A 52 6.83 -3.82 11.34
C GLY A 52 5.99 -2.55 11.31
N GLN A 53 6.01 -1.79 10.22
CA GLN A 53 5.13 -0.64 10.05
C GLN A 53 3.85 -1.06 9.34
N ASN A 54 2.74 -1.06 10.08
CA ASN A 54 1.42 -1.22 9.50
C ASN A 54 1.01 0.03 8.72
N ASP A 55 0.27 -0.21 7.65
CA ASP A 55 -0.39 0.80 6.84
C ASP A 55 0.54 1.93 6.34
N PRO A 56 1.68 1.65 5.66
CA PRO A 56 2.61 2.69 5.25
C PRO A 56 2.01 3.65 4.21
N VAL A 57 2.54 4.88 4.17
CA VAL A 57 2.24 5.87 3.13
C VAL A 57 3.49 6.12 2.30
N PHE A 58 3.38 5.94 0.98
CA PHE A 58 4.47 6.19 0.05
C PHE A 58 4.16 7.37 -0.87
N VAL A 59 5.17 8.20 -1.11
CA VAL A 59 5.07 9.32 -2.05
C VAL A 59 5.42 8.82 -3.45
N CYS A 60 4.49 9.04 -4.40
CA CYS A 60 4.71 8.77 -5.81
C CYS A 60 5.81 9.70 -6.35
N PRO A 61 6.89 9.18 -6.93
CA PRO A 61 7.98 10.01 -7.44
C PRO A 61 7.56 10.86 -8.64
N SER A 62 6.56 10.42 -9.42
CA SER A 62 6.12 11.10 -10.64
C SER A 62 5.21 12.30 -10.39
N CYS A 63 4.26 12.20 -9.45
CA CYS A 63 3.24 13.24 -9.21
C CYS A 63 3.16 13.74 -7.77
N GLN A 64 4.06 13.29 -6.89
CA GLN A 64 4.13 13.66 -5.47
C GLN A 64 2.88 13.31 -4.64
N SER A 65 1.91 12.59 -5.22
CA SER A 65 0.73 12.11 -4.47
C SER A 65 1.12 11.08 -3.41
N ARG A 66 0.42 11.13 -2.27
CA ARG A 66 0.62 10.24 -1.12
C ARG A 66 -0.27 9.01 -1.26
N ASN A 67 0.30 7.82 -1.34
CA ASN A 67 -0.40 6.56 -1.55
C ASN A 67 -0.37 5.73 -0.26
N TYR A 68 -1.55 5.45 0.30
CA TYR A 68 -1.75 4.65 1.51
C TYR A 68 -1.86 3.18 1.17
N ILE A 69 -1.05 2.32 1.80
CA ILE A 69 -1.05 0.88 1.53
C ILE A 69 -1.61 0.13 2.73
N PRO A 70 -2.75 -0.57 2.61
CA PRO A 70 -3.34 -1.33 3.70
C PRO A 70 -2.53 -2.62 3.94
N ILE A 71 -1.60 -2.57 4.89
CA ILE A 71 -0.73 -3.68 5.26
C ILE A 71 -0.82 -3.91 6.76
N ASP A 72 -1.18 -5.13 7.15
CA ASP A 72 -1.06 -5.62 8.52
C ASP A 72 0.03 -6.69 8.61
N TRP A 73 1.16 -6.35 9.23
CA TRP A 73 2.29 -7.25 9.41
C TRP A 73 1.95 -8.48 10.27
N ASN A 74 0.92 -8.42 11.12
CA ASN A 74 0.49 -9.59 11.90
C ASN A 74 -0.17 -10.64 11.01
N LEU A 75 -0.74 -10.24 9.88
CA LEU A 75 -1.38 -11.12 8.90
C LEU A 75 -0.40 -11.60 7.82
N ILE A 76 0.72 -10.91 7.62
CA ILE A 76 1.79 -11.35 6.74
C ILE A 76 2.58 -12.46 7.45
N ARG A 77 2.08 -13.70 7.36
CA ARG A 77 2.83 -14.90 7.75
C ARG A 77 3.91 -15.18 6.71
N TRP A 78 5.15 -14.78 7.00
CA TRP A 78 6.30 -15.32 6.29
C TRP A 78 6.46 -16.79 6.69
N LYS A 79 6.02 -17.73 5.84
CA LYS A 79 6.44 -19.12 6.00
C LYS A 79 7.97 -19.15 5.91
N ARG A 80 8.63 -19.42 7.03
CA ARG A 80 10.03 -19.85 7.05
C ARG A 80 10.05 -21.23 6.40
N HIS A 81 10.45 -21.29 5.14
CA HIS A 81 10.97 -22.51 4.53
C HIS A 81 12.48 -22.38 4.55
#